data_AF-A0A6J3K2R9-F1
#
_entry.id   AF-A0A6J3K2R9-F1
#
_cell.length_a   1.000
_cell.length_b   1.000
_cell.length_c   1.000
_cell.angle_alpha   90.00
_cell.angle_beta   90.00
_cell.angle_gamma   90.00
#
_symmetry.space_group_name_H-M   'P 1'
#
loop_
_entity.id
_entity.type
_entity.pdbx_description
1 polymer ?
#
loop_
_entity_poly.entity_id
_entity_poly.type
_entity_poly.pdbx_seq_one_letter_code
_entity_poly.pdbx_strand_id
1 'polypeptide(L)'
;MASTFMVVTRQISTSASCHGKRNFRMIQIFNKRGSRAYKEARAKDPNYDIPIDRRGVKITGKWVNNHWVNIPEMIPELIVPSLENFHLKPYVSYKVTDVKKREYTAKDLFNLVYADKIKKDFKEGQLNPDGEPLNPNEYEALTPEEARIRAEMTGTDIFQMDVERPKKS
;
A
#
# COMPACT_ATOMS: atom_id res chain seq x y z
N MET A 1 -37.44 -2.73 -58.02
CA MET A 1 -38.00 -3.94 -58.67
C MET A 1 -36.90 -4.65 -59.41
N ALA A 2 -36.39 -5.76 -58.84
CA ALA A 2 -35.77 -6.91 -59.51
C ALA A 2 -35.14 -7.76 -58.41
N SER A 3 -35.87 -8.79 -57.99
CA SER A 3 -35.37 -9.88 -57.16
C SER A 3 -34.40 -10.73 -57.99
N THR A 4 -33.14 -10.83 -57.58
CA THR A 4 -32.25 -11.91 -58.01
C THR A 4 -32.22 -12.96 -56.91
N PHE A 5 -32.87 -14.09 -57.20
CA PHE A 5 -32.86 -15.30 -56.40
C PHE A 5 -31.42 -15.67 -55.99
N MET A 6 -31.10 -15.61 -54.70
CA MET A 6 -29.87 -16.17 -54.16
C MET A 6 -30.07 -17.68 -54.01
N VAL A 7 -29.62 -18.45 -55.01
CA VAL A 7 -29.62 -19.91 -54.93
C VAL A 7 -28.53 -20.32 -53.95
N VAL A 8 -28.91 -20.78 -52.77
CA VAL A 8 -27.98 -21.37 -51.80
C VAL A 8 -27.62 -22.77 -52.28
N THR A 9 -26.51 -22.89 -53.01
CA THR A 9 -25.90 -24.19 -53.31
C THR A 9 -25.00 -24.58 -52.13
N ARG A 10 -25.14 -25.83 -51.64
CA ARG A 10 -24.24 -26.38 -50.63
C ARG A 10 -22.90 -26.69 -51.29
N GLN A 11 -21.97 -25.75 -51.25
CA GLN A 11 -20.57 -26.02 -51.60
C GLN A 11 -19.71 -26.05 -50.33
N ILE A 12 -18.90 -27.10 -50.21
CA ILE A 12 -17.83 -27.19 -49.20
C ILE A 12 -16.60 -26.53 -49.81
N SER A 13 -16.23 -25.36 -49.28
CA SER A 13 -14.96 -24.69 -49.57
C SER A 13 -13.87 -25.29 -48.67
N THR A 14 -12.82 -25.85 -49.27
CA THR A 14 -11.65 -26.40 -48.55
C THR A 14 -10.49 -25.40 -48.40
N SER A 15 -10.71 -24.12 -48.71
CA SER A 15 -9.67 -23.09 -48.62
C SER A 15 -10.09 -21.87 -47.80
N ALA A 16 -10.61 -22.10 -46.59
CA ALA A 16 -10.46 -21.07 -45.56
C ALA A 16 -8.99 -21.07 -45.14
N SER A 17 -8.28 -19.97 -45.39
CA SER A 17 -6.94 -19.75 -44.86
C SER A 17 -6.99 -19.99 -43.35
N CYS A 18 -6.39 -21.11 -42.92
CA CYS A 18 -6.22 -21.46 -41.52
C CYS A 18 -5.32 -20.40 -40.87
N HIS A 19 -5.90 -19.26 -40.51
CA HIS A 19 -5.42 -18.40 -39.45
C HIS A 19 -5.59 -19.20 -38.15
N GLY A 20 -4.82 -20.29 -38.03
CA GLY A 20 -4.79 -21.12 -36.84
C GLY A 20 -4.57 -20.18 -35.68
N LYS A 21 -5.43 -20.27 -34.65
CA LYS A 21 -5.28 -19.49 -33.43
C LYS A 21 -3.84 -19.66 -32.97
N ARG A 22 -3.02 -18.62 -33.13
CA ARG A 22 -1.65 -18.62 -32.63
C ARG A 22 -1.77 -18.86 -31.13
N ASN A 23 -1.45 -20.07 -30.70
CA ASN A 23 -1.45 -20.42 -29.30
C ASN A 23 -0.30 -19.66 -28.65
N PHE A 24 -0.56 -18.45 -28.18
CA PHE A 24 0.36 -17.67 -27.35
C PHE A 24 0.54 -18.39 -26.01
N ARG A 25 1.33 -19.47 -26.01
CA ARG A 25 1.62 -20.30 -24.84
C ARG A 25 2.36 -19.51 -23.76
N MET A 26 3.12 -18.48 -24.17
CA MET A 26 3.94 -17.62 -23.31
C MET A 26 3.14 -16.60 -22.48
N ILE A 27 1.86 -16.37 -22.76
CA ILE A 27 1.04 -15.48 -21.94
C ILE A 27 0.45 -16.29 -20.79
N GLN A 28 1.03 -16.17 -19.61
CA GLN A 28 0.47 -16.72 -18.38
C GLN A 28 -0.82 -15.97 -18.03
N ILE A 29 -1.97 -16.61 -18.23
CA ILE A 29 -3.27 -16.03 -17.85
C ILE A 29 -3.75 -16.72 -16.58
N PHE A 30 -3.22 -16.26 -15.45
CA PHE A 30 -3.56 -16.81 -14.14
C PHE A 30 -5.06 -16.68 -13.85
N ASN A 31 -5.62 -17.71 -13.20
CA ASN A 31 -7.02 -17.85 -12.77
C ASN A 31 -8.10 -17.85 -13.87
N LYS A 32 -7.77 -17.52 -15.13
CA LYS A 32 -8.73 -17.53 -16.24
C LYS A 32 -8.75 -18.86 -17.00
N ARG A 33 -7.60 -19.54 -17.10
CA ARG A 33 -7.48 -20.86 -17.75
C ARG A 33 -8.06 -21.98 -16.88
N GLY A 34 -8.40 -23.11 -17.51
CA GLY A 34 -8.92 -24.31 -16.86
C GLY A 34 -10.45 -24.40 -16.82
N SER A 35 -10.95 -25.60 -16.52
CA SER A 35 -12.38 -25.89 -16.35
C SER A 35 -12.93 -25.23 -15.09
N ARG A 36 -14.27 -25.19 -14.96
CA ARG A 36 -14.92 -24.69 -13.74
C ARG A 36 -14.54 -25.52 -12.51
N ALA A 37 -14.57 -26.85 -12.63
CA ALA A 37 -14.17 -27.77 -11.55
C ALA A 37 -12.72 -27.55 -11.10
N TYR A 38 -11.80 -27.30 -12.04
CA TYR A 38 -10.40 -26.99 -11.72
C TYR A 38 -10.27 -25.71 -10.88
N LYS A 39 -11.05 -24.66 -11.21
CA LYS A 39 -11.05 -23.40 -10.45
C LYS A 39 -11.67 -23.56 -9.06
N GLU A 40 -12.73 -24.35 -8.95
CA GLU A 40 -13.39 -24.62 -7.67
C GLU A 40 -12.50 -25.44 -6.72
N ALA A 41 -11.80 -26.46 -7.22
CA ALA A 41 -10.86 -27.25 -6.43
C ALA A 41 -9.72 -26.37 -5.88
N ARG A 42 -9.14 -25.52 -6.75
CA ARG A 42 -8.07 -24.58 -6.39
C ARG A 42 -8.51 -23.49 -5.42
N ALA A 43 -9.79 -23.09 -5.44
CA ALA A 43 -10.32 -22.11 -4.50
C ALA A 43 -10.48 -22.66 -3.08
N LYS A 44 -10.68 -23.98 -2.94
CA LYS A 44 -10.86 -24.65 -1.65
C LYS A 44 -9.53 -25.01 -0.99
N ASP A 45 -8.51 -25.32 -1.78
CA ASP A 45 -7.19 -25.71 -1.27
C ASP A 45 -6.20 -24.53 -1.31
N PRO A 46 -5.77 -24.00 -0.15
CA PRO A 46 -4.75 -22.96 -0.09
C PRO A 46 -3.39 -23.41 -0.64
N ASN A 47 -3.08 -24.72 -0.64
CA ASN A 47 -1.79 -25.30 -0.99
C ASN A 47 -1.80 -26.04 -2.33
N TYR A 48 -2.62 -25.60 -3.28
CA TYR A 48 -2.67 -26.17 -4.62
C TYR A 48 -1.36 -25.91 -5.41
N ASP A 49 -0.92 -26.86 -6.25
CA ASP A 49 0.33 -26.80 -7.04
C ASP A 49 0.53 -25.48 -7.80
N ILE A 50 -0.58 -24.86 -8.23
CA ILE A 50 -0.57 -23.54 -8.84
C ILE A 50 -1.34 -22.59 -7.90
N PRO A 51 -0.67 -21.69 -7.16
CA PRO A 51 -1.33 -20.82 -6.19
C PRO A 51 -2.16 -19.73 -6.89
N ILE A 52 -3.33 -19.37 -6.34
CA ILE A 52 -4.19 -18.32 -6.92
C ILE A 52 -3.44 -16.99 -6.99
N ASP A 53 -3.31 -16.45 -8.20
CA ASP A 53 -2.73 -15.13 -8.40
C ASP A 53 -3.73 -14.07 -7.94
N ARG A 54 -3.40 -13.36 -6.85
CA ARG A 54 -4.26 -12.34 -6.27
C ARG A 54 -4.08 -10.97 -6.89
N ARG A 55 -3.21 -10.80 -7.90
CA ARG A 55 -2.94 -9.51 -8.56
C ARG A 55 -2.56 -8.39 -7.58
N GLY A 56 -1.76 -8.74 -6.57
CA GLY A 56 -1.32 -7.79 -5.54
C GLY A 56 -2.34 -7.51 -4.43
N VAL A 57 -3.55 -8.11 -4.45
CA VAL A 57 -4.52 -7.96 -3.36
C VAL A 57 -3.94 -8.56 -2.08
N LYS A 58 -3.78 -7.68 -1.07
CA LYS A 58 -3.40 -8.07 0.30
C LYS A 58 -4.57 -8.74 0.99
N ILE A 59 -4.24 -9.67 1.87
CA ILE A 59 -5.19 -10.54 2.54
C ILE A 59 -5.74 -9.84 3.79
N THR A 60 -7.04 -9.93 4.04
CA THR A 60 -7.72 -9.31 5.20
C THR A 60 -8.19 -10.33 6.26
N GLY A 61 -7.68 -11.55 6.21
CA GLY A 61 -8.15 -12.64 7.05
C GLY A 61 -7.32 -13.91 6.91
N LYS A 62 -7.78 -15.00 7.50
CA LYS A 62 -7.12 -16.30 7.40
C LYS A 62 -8.13 -17.43 7.23
N TRP A 63 -7.65 -18.54 6.66
CA TRP A 63 -8.41 -19.78 6.63
C TRP A 63 -8.30 -20.48 7.99
N VAL A 64 -9.43 -20.80 8.62
CA VAL A 64 -9.53 -21.61 9.84
C VAL A 64 -10.53 -22.72 9.57
N ASN A 65 -10.11 -23.99 9.74
CA ASN A 65 -10.98 -25.16 9.55
C ASN A 65 -11.76 -25.15 8.23
N ASN A 66 -11.08 -24.88 7.10
CA ASN A 66 -11.64 -24.76 5.75
C ASN A 66 -12.70 -23.65 5.56
N HIS A 67 -12.81 -22.73 6.52
CA HIS A 67 -13.65 -21.53 6.40
C HIS A 67 -12.80 -20.26 6.43
N TRP A 68 -13.18 -19.28 5.61
CA TRP A 68 -12.53 -17.98 5.57
C TRP A 68 -13.02 -17.12 6.74
N VAL A 69 -12.10 -16.67 7.60
CA VAL A 69 -12.40 -15.77 8.72
C VAL A 69 -11.75 -14.42 8.44
N ASN A 70 -12.57 -13.38 8.30
CA ASN A 70 -12.10 -12.00 8.23
C ASN A 70 -11.61 -11.54 9.60
N ILE A 71 -10.48 -10.86 9.63
CA ILE A 71 -9.89 -10.29 10.85
C ILE A 71 -10.05 -8.77 10.74
N PRO A 72 -10.91 -8.14 11.57
CA PRO A 72 -11.19 -6.70 11.48
C PRO A 72 -9.92 -5.83 11.47
N GLU A 73 -8.92 -6.19 12.27
CA GLU A 73 -7.65 -5.47 12.40
C GLU A 73 -6.77 -5.52 11.14
N MET A 74 -7.03 -6.47 10.22
CA MET A 74 -6.34 -6.55 8.92
C MET A 74 -7.05 -5.76 7.82
N ILE A 75 -8.27 -5.27 8.07
CA ILE A 75 -9.03 -4.48 7.10
C ILE A 75 -8.61 -3.02 7.26
N PRO A 76 -8.06 -2.38 6.21
CA PRO A 76 -7.64 -0.98 6.31
C PRO A 76 -8.86 -0.07 6.48
N GLU A 77 -8.86 0.73 7.54
CA GLU A 77 -9.86 1.75 7.80
C GLU A 77 -9.43 3.10 7.21
N LEU A 78 -10.34 3.76 6.48
CA LEU A 78 -10.10 5.10 5.95
C LEU A 78 -10.51 6.13 7.00
N ILE A 79 -9.52 6.77 7.63
CA ILE A 79 -9.75 7.86 8.58
C ILE A 79 -10.03 9.15 7.79
N VAL A 80 -11.30 9.54 7.71
CA VAL A 80 -11.73 10.75 6.99
C VAL A 80 -12.04 11.87 7.98
N PRO A 81 -11.24 12.94 8.06
CA PRO A 81 -11.53 14.08 8.93
C PRO A 81 -12.73 14.89 8.43
N SER A 82 -13.41 15.62 9.31
CA SER A 82 -14.44 16.57 8.91
C SER A 82 -13.82 17.73 8.13
N LEU A 83 -14.45 18.12 7.02
CA LEU A 83 -14.03 19.23 6.16
C LEU A 83 -14.90 20.48 6.32
N GLU A 84 -15.74 20.53 7.36
CA GLU A 84 -16.54 21.72 7.67
C GLU A 84 -15.63 22.92 7.95
N ASN A 85 -15.89 24.04 7.28
CA ASN A 85 -15.10 25.29 7.37
C ASN A 85 -13.62 25.13 6.98
N PHE A 86 -13.26 24.16 6.14
CA PHE A 86 -11.89 23.98 5.67
C PHE A 86 -11.50 25.00 4.58
N HIS A 87 -10.54 25.88 4.89
CA HIS A 87 -10.17 27.00 4.02
C HIS A 87 -9.23 26.63 2.85
N LEU A 88 -8.47 25.55 2.99
CA LEU A 88 -7.49 25.15 1.98
C LEU A 88 -8.18 24.53 0.77
N LYS A 89 -7.76 24.94 -0.44
CA LYS A 89 -8.27 24.44 -1.71
C LYS A 89 -7.21 23.59 -2.40
N PRO A 90 -7.60 22.66 -3.30
CA PRO A 90 -6.66 21.84 -4.07
C PRO A 90 -5.69 22.64 -4.96
N TYR A 91 -6.07 23.89 -5.31
CA TYR A 91 -5.30 24.78 -6.16
C TYR A 91 -5.04 26.10 -5.47
N VAL A 92 -3.87 26.67 -5.77
CA VAL A 92 -3.41 27.96 -5.25
C VAL A 92 -3.46 29.00 -6.37
N SER A 93 -3.68 30.27 -6.03
CA SER A 93 -3.66 31.37 -6.99
C SER A 93 -2.24 31.64 -7.51
N TYR A 94 -2.12 32.01 -8.79
CA TYR A 94 -0.85 32.48 -9.38
C TYR A 94 -0.35 33.80 -8.81
N LYS A 95 -1.16 34.53 -8.03
CA LYS A 95 -0.78 35.83 -7.44
C LYS A 95 0.12 35.71 -6.20
N VAL A 96 0.50 34.49 -5.80
CA VAL A 96 1.34 34.25 -4.62
C VAL A 96 2.81 34.54 -4.95
N THR A 97 3.56 35.05 -3.97
CA THR A 97 5.00 35.27 -4.09
C THR A 97 5.75 33.95 -4.25
N ASP A 98 6.80 33.94 -5.06
CA ASP A 98 7.65 32.77 -5.21
C ASP A 98 8.39 32.46 -3.89
N VAL A 99 8.34 31.20 -3.45
CA VAL A 99 8.93 30.75 -2.19
C VAL A 99 10.04 29.75 -2.50
N LYS A 100 11.28 30.10 -2.15
CA LYS A 100 12.41 29.16 -2.24
C LYS A 100 12.29 28.11 -1.13
N LYS A 101 11.90 26.89 -1.49
CA LYS A 101 11.83 25.78 -0.56
C LYS A 101 13.23 25.23 -0.28
N ARG A 102 13.63 25.22 0.99
CA ARG A 102 14.80 24.47 1.48
C ARG A 102 14.38 23.09 1.97
N GLU A 103 15.31 22.15 1.97
CA GLU A 103 15.08 20.84 2.59
C GLU A 103 14.92 20.98 4.10
N TYR A 104 14.01 20.19 4.66
CA TYR A 104 13.75 20.16 6.10
C TYR A 104 14.68 19.13 6.74
N THR A 105 15.52 19.57 7.65
CA THR A 105 16.55 18.73 8.27
C THR A 105 16.18 18.35 9.70
N ALA A 106 16.80 17.28 10.22
CA ALA A 106 16.66 16.91 11.63
C ALA A 106 17.03 18.05 12.60
N LYS A 107 18.02 18.88 12.20
CA LYS A 107 18.40 20.09 12.96
C LYS A 107 17.27 21.11 13.02
N ASP A 108 16.48 21.27 11.97
CA ASP A 108 15.34 22.19 11.98
C ASP A 108 14.25 21.72 12.94
N LEU A 109 13.95 20.42 12.92
CA LEU A 109 13.01 19.81 13.85
C LEU A 109 13.50 19.94 15.30
N PHE A 110 14.78 19.68 15.55
CA PHE A 110 15.38 19.85 16.87
C PHE A 110 15.25 21.30 17.35
N ASN A 111 15.56 22.26 16.47
CA ASN A 111 15.49 23.68 16.80
C ASN A 111 14.04 24.14 17.09
N LEU A 112 13.06 23.59 16.37
CA LEU A 112 11.66 23.93 16.55
C LEU A 112 11.09 23.37 17.86
N VAL A 113 11.46 22.14 18.23
CA VAL A 113 10.84 21.41 19.35
C VAL A 113 11.60 21.59 20.66
N TYR A 114 12.93 21.48 20.64
CA TYR A 114 13.75 21.37 21.86
C TYR A 114 14.60 22.61 22.16
N ALA A 115 15.15 23.27 21.15
CA ALA A 115 16.20 24.27 21.36
C ALA A 115 15.77 25.45 22.23
N ASP A 116 14.53 25.92 22.11
CA ASP A 116 14.05 27.05 22.91
C ASP A 116 13.90 26.69 24.38
N LYS A 117 13.56 25.44 24.70
CA LYS A 117 13.50 24.95 26.07
C LYS A 117 14.90 24.80 26.66
N ILE A 118 15.79 24.09 25.97
CA ILE A 118 17.18 23.87 26.42
C ILE A 118 17.88 25.20 26.71
N LYS A 119 17.68 26.22 25.88
CA LYS A 119 18.23 27.57 26.11
C LYS A 119 17.68 28.24 27.38
N LYS A 120 16.42 28.01 27.73
CA LYS A 120 15.81 28.54 28.96
C LYS A 120 16.36 27.80 30.18
N ASP A 121 16.36 26.47 30.15
CA ASP A 121 16.84 25.64 31.24
C ASP A 121 18.32 25.92 31.55
N PHE A 122 19.14 26.15 30.51
CA PHE A 122 20.53 26.57 30.66
C PHE A 122 20.68 27.93 31.34
N LYS A 123 19.83 28.91 30.98
CA LYS A 123 19.85 30.26 31.59
C LYS A 123 19.36 30.26 33.03
N GLU A 124 18.38 29.42 33.33
CA GLU A 124 17.75 29.31 34.64
C GLU A 124 18.51 28.37 35.59
N GLY A 125 19.56 27.68 35.10
CA GLY A 125 20.35 26.75 35.89
C GLY A 125 19.57 25.49 36.28
N GLN A 126 18.57 25.09 35.49
CA GLN A 126 17.73 23.91 35.71
C GLN A 126 18.30 22.65 35.04
N LEU A 127 19.62 22.59 34.87
CA LEU A 127 20.33 21.45 34.30
C LEU A 127 21.14 20.76 35.40
N ASN A 128 21.12 19.43 35.38
CA ASN A 128 21.95 18.61 36.25
C ASN A 128 23.43 18.72 35.86
N PRO A 129 24.36 18.27 36.73
CA PRO A 129 25.79 18.22 36.42
C PRO A 129 26.11 17.41 35.14
N ASP A 130 25.27 16.42 34.82
CA ASP A 130 25.38 15.58 33.62
C ASP A 130 24.81 16.25 32.35
N GLY A 131 24.24 17.46 32.47
CA GLY A 131 23.66 18.22 31.36
C GLY A 131 22.20 17.89 31.03
N GLU A 132 21.57 17.04 31.83
CA GLU A 132 20.16 16.65 31.67
C GLU A 132 19.19 17.69 32.29
N PRO A 133 18.00 17.89 31.72
CA PRO A 133 17.01 18.81 32.27
C PRO A 133 16.41 18.26 33.57
N LEU A 134 16.30 19.12 34.59
CA LEU A 134 15.68 18.75 35.87
C LEU A 134 14.17 18.48 35.72
N ASN A 135 13.52 19.22 34.81
CA ASN A 135 12.10 19.08 34.48
C ASN A 135 11.96 18.73 32.98
N PRO A 136 12.14 17.46 32.58
CA PRO A 136 12.07 17.04 31.19
C PRO A 136 10.67 17.26 30.61
N ASN A 137 10.59 17.63 29.32
CA ASN A 137 9.32 17.70 28.59
C ASN A 137 8.85 16.29 28.22
N GLU A 138 7.59 16.12 27.84
CA GLU A 138 7.04 14.81 27.43
C GLU A 138 7.94 14.10 26.41
N TYR A 139 8.48 14.85 25.44
CA TYR A 139 9.34 14.30 24.41
C TYR A 139 10.78 14.03 24.84
N GLU A 140 11.27 14.73 25.87
CA GLU A 140 12.63 14.53 26.42
C GLU A 140 12.66 13.39 27.43
N ALA A 141 11.54 13.13 28.10
CA ALA A 141 11.38 12.03 29.05
C ALA A 141 11.28 10.66 28.37
N LEU A 142 11.09 10.61 27.04
CA LEU A 142 10.96 9.36 26.29
C LEU A 142 12.26 8.57 26.32
N THR A 143 12.15 7.29 26.70
CA THR A 143 13.27 6.36 26.53
C THR A 143 13.51 6.07 25.04
N PRO A 144 14.74 5.74 24.63
CA PRO A 144 15.02 5.40 23.23
C PRO A 144 14.16 4.24 22.71
N GLU A 145 13.84 3.27 23.56
CA GLU A 145 12.97 2.15 23.22
C GLU A 145 11.52 2.59 23.03
N GLU A 146 10.98 3.42 23.92
CA GLU A 146 9.63 3.97 23.78
C GLU A 146 9.49 4.87 22.55
N ALA A 147 10.50 5.69 22.27
CA ALA A 147 10.55 6.52 21.07
C ALA A 147 10.53 5.65 19.80
N ARG A 148 11.29 4.55 19.79
CA ARG A 148 11.30 3.57 18.69
C ARG A 148 9.96 2.88 18.55
N ILE A 149 9.37 2.39 19.64
CA ILE A 149 8.06 1.73 19.64
C ILE A 149 6.99 2.69 19.10
N ARG A 150 6.96 3.95 19.54
CA ARG A 150 6.05 4.98 19.02
C ARG A 150 6.24 5.22 17.53
N ALA A 151 7.48 5.27 17.06
CA ALA A 151 7.78 5.41 15.64
C ALA A 151 7.35 4.18 14.83
N GLU A 152 7.43 2.99 15.42
CA GLU A 152 6.99 1.72 14.87
C GLU A 152 5.49 1.41 15.12
N MET A 153 4.68 2.36 15.62
CA MET A 153 3.23 2.15 15.81
C MET A 153 2.44 2.27 14.51
N THR A 154 1.47 1.39 14.29
CA THR A 154 0.64 1.32 13.07
C THR A 154 0.09 2.69 12.67
N GLY A 155 0.36 3.12 11.43
CA GLY A 155 -0.05 4.43 10.92
C GLY A 155 1.10 5.40 10.64
N THR A 156 2.35 5.02 10.95
CA THR A 156 3.55 5.79 10.59
C THR A 156 4.10 5.37 9.22
N ASP A 157 4.90 6.25 8.60
CA ASP A 157 5.53 6.03 7.28
C ASP A 157 6.74 5.05 7.33
N ILE A 158 7.08 4.56 8.53
CA ILE A 158 8.20 3.65 8.76
C ILE A 158 7.84 2.20 8.38
N PHE A 159 6.54 1.90 8.20
CA PHE A 159 6.08 0.57 7.81
C PHE A 159 6.40 0.24 6.35
N GLN A 160 7.61 -0.24 6.12
CA GLN A 160 7.84 -1.24 5.10
C GLN A 160 7.74 -2.60 5.78
N MET A 161 6.82 -3.47 5.32
CA MET A 161 6.87 -4.87 5.74
C MET A 161 8.25 -5.40 5.35
N ASP A 162 9.07 -5.79 6.31
CA ASP A 162 10.26 -6.59 6.04
C ASP A 162 9.81 -7.88 5.36
N VAL A 163 9.87 -7.90 4.04
CA VAL A 163 9.67 -9.13 3.28
C VAL A 163 10.93 -9.94 3.50
N GLU A 164 10.86 -10.93 4.38
CA GLU A 164 11.87 -12.00 4.44
C GLU A 164 11.93 -12.65 3.05
N ARG A 165 12.87 -12.18 2.23
CA ARG A 165 13.16 -12.81 0.94
C ARG A 165 13.85 -14.14 1.26
N PRO A 166 13.38 -15.26 0.69
CA PRO A 166 14.02 -16.54 0.92
C PRO A 166 15.51 -16.40 0.56
N LYS A 167 16.38 -16.77 1.49
CA LYS A 167 17.83 -16.81 1.24
C LYS A 167 18.03 -17.69 0.00
N LYS A 168 18.55 -17.12 -1.08
CA LYS A 168 19.01 -17.91 -2.22
C LYS A 168 20.09 -18.84 -1.69
N SER A 169 19.80 -20.14 -1.70
CA SER A 169 20.79 -21.21 -1.58
C SER A 169 21.83 -21.10 -2.69
#